data_AF-A0A928WIP5-F1
#
_entry.id   AF-A0A928WIP5-F1
#
_cell.length_a   1.000
_cell.length_b   1.000
_cell.length_c   1.000
_cell.angle_alpha   90.00
_cell.angle_beta   90.00
_cell.angle_gamma   90.00
#
_symmetry.space_group_name_H-M   'P 1'
#
loop_
_entity.id
_entity.type
_entity.pdbx_description
1 polymer ?
#
loop_
_entity_poly.entity_id
_entity_poly.type
_entity_poly.pdbx_seq_one_letter_code
_entity_poly.pdbx_strand_id
1 'polypeptide(L)'
;MKKIRRLRVILLFAGVALFFVLLNYLQNPLIAQTSSVHLTMGNPSNAGSSFSNRLLNKSQYAVSYNCFRGTPNWVSWQLNRSWLGSAPRQDDFRADTTIPSDCYRVTSSDYTGSGFDRGHMAPSADRTNTIVNNSATFLMTNIIPQAPDNNQGVWASLETYSRDLVVNQGRELYIISGSYGSGGTGSNGTRTTIAGGRVTVPARTWKVIVVLNAVNSGASSVNTNTRVITVDIPNIQGIRNASWRNYRVSVDTLESRTGYNFLSNVPSSIQSVIESRVDNL
;
A
#
# COMPACT_ATOMS: atom_id res chain seq x y z
N MET A 1 59.34 -34.08 -19.56
CA MET A 1 59.22 -33.41 -18.24
C MET A 1 58.71 -31.95 -18.26
N LYS A 2 58.78 -31.17 -19.35
CA LYS A 2 58.32 -29.75 -19.36
C LYS A 2 56.79 -29.53 -19.48
N LYS A 3 56.02 -30.47 -20.05
CA LYS A 3 54.55 -30.31 -20.25
C LYS A 3 53.72 -30.44 -18.97
N ILE A 4 54.14 -31.24 -17.99
CA ILE A 4 53.38 -31.53 -16.75
C ILE A 4 53.39 -30.34 -15.78
N ARG A 5 54.46 -29.52 -15.78
CA ARG A 5 54.54 -28.30 -14.95
C ARG A 5 53.58 -27.20 -15.39
N ARG A 6 53.30 -27.05 -16.70
CA ARG A 6 52.36 -26.02 -17.20
C ARG A 6 50.90 -26.34 -16.84
N LEU A 7 50.52 -27.61 -16.78
CA LEU A 7 49.15 -28.02 -16.44
C LEU A 7 48.81 -27.77 -14.96
N ARG A 8 49.78 -27.96 -14.05
CA ARG A 8 49.59 -27.68 -12.61
C ARG A 8 49.44 -26.19 -12.29
N VAL A 9 50.08 -25.31 -13.06
CA VAL A 9 49.95 -23.85 -12.87
C VAL A 9 48.59 -23.36 -13.34
N ILE A 10 48.07 -23.87 -14.47
CA ILE A 10 46.76 -23.48 -15.01
C ILE A 10 45.61 -23.95 -14.10
N LEU A 11 45.71 -25.14 -13.51
CA LEU A 11 44.71 -25.66 -12.55
C LEU A 11 44.66 -24.85 -11.24
N LEU A 12 45.80 -24.30 -10.78
CA LEU A 12 45.83 -23.43 -9.60
C LEU A 12 45.15 -22.08 -9.86
N PHE A 13 45.38 -21.46 -11.02
CA PHE A 13 44.74 -20.19 -11.37
C PHE A 13 43.24 -20.33 -11.65
N ALA A 14 42.80 -21.43 -12.26
CA ALA A 14 41.38 -21.71 -12.47
C ALA A 14 40.63 -21.92 -11.14
N GLY A 15 41.25 -22.62 -10.18
CA GLY A 15 40.69 -22.82 -8.85
C GLY A 15 40.55 -21.52 -8.04
N VAL A 16 41.55 -20.63 -8.11
CA VAL A 16 41.51 -19.32 -7.44
C VAL A 16 40.46 -18.40 -8.09
N ALA A 17 40.36 -18.37 -9.42
CA ALA A 17 39.33 -17.60 -10.12
C ALA A 17 37.90 -18.10 -9.81
N LEU A 18 37.68 -19.42 -9.78
CA LEU A 18 36.40 -20.00 -9.38
C LEU A 18 36.07 -19.70 -7.91
N PHE A 19 37.07 -19.72 -7.02
CA PHE A 19 36.91 -19.40 -5.61
C PHE A 19 36.56 -17.93 -5.37
N PHE A 20 37.15 -16.98 -6.11
CA PHE A 20 36.78 -15.56 -6.05
C PHE A 20 35.41 -15.26 -6.67
N VAL A 21 34.99 -16.01 -7.69
CA VAL A 21 33.63 -15.91 -8.24
C VAL A 21 32.60 -16.48 -7.25
N LEU A 22 32.88 -17.63 -6.62
CA LEU A 22 32.02 -18.19 -5.57
C LEU A 22 31.98 -17.32 -4.31
N LEU A 23 33.10 -16.73 -3.88
CA LEU A 23 33.12 -15.80 -2.74
C LEU A 23 32.31 -14.53 -3.04
N ASN A 24 32.41 -13.96 -4.24
CA ASN A 24 31.56 -12.84 -4.66
C ASN A 24 30.08 -13.23 -4.76
N TYR A 25 29.77 -14.48 -5.12
CA TYR A 25 28.39 -15.00 -5.13
C TYR A 25 27.84 -15.26 -3.73
N LEU A 26 28.70 -15.57 -2.76
CA LEU A 26 28.34 -15.80 -1.35
C LEU A 26 28.38 -14.52 -0.51
N GLN A 27 29.10 -13.47 -0.95
CA GLN A 27 29.14 -12.15 -0.32
C GLN A 27 28.14 -11.16 -0.90
N ASN A 28 27.60 -11.41 -2.10
CA ASN A 28 26.37 -10.77 -2.54
C ASN A 28 25.20 -11.54 -1.93
N PRO A 29 24.51 -11.04 -0.90
CA PRO A 29 23.16 -11.53 -0.65
C PRO A 29 22.39 -11.38 -1.96
N LEU A 30 21.45 -12.30 -2.23
CA LEU A 30 20.53 -12.23 -3.36
C LEU A 30 19.82 -10.86 -3.40
N ILE A 31 20.46 -9.83 -3.97
CA ILE A 31 19.84 -8.54 -4.28
C ILE A 31 19.11 -8.72 -5.59
N ALA A 32 18.03 -9.48 -5.49
CA ALA A 32 16.91 -9.47 -6.42
C ALA A 32 15.69 -10.01 -5.68
N GLN A 33 15.38 -9.46 -4.50
CA GLN A 33 13.97 -9.28 -4.17
C GLN A 33 13.46 -8.33 -5.25
N THR A 34 12.83 -8.85 -6.31
CA THR A 34 12.18 -8.03 -7.31
C THR A 34 11.23 -7.10 -6.56
N SER A 35 11.65 -5.85 -6.38
CA SER A 35 10.95 -4.91 -5.52
C SER A 35 9.52 -4.82 -6.03
N SER A 36 8.55 -5.08 -5.16
CA SER A 36 7.14 -4.99 -5.51
C SER A 36 6.87 -3.68 -6.24
N VAL A 37 6.23 -3.71 -7.41
CA VAL A 37 5.83 -2.47 -8.11
C VAL A 37 4.92 -1.60 -7.23
N HIS A 38 4.30 -2.21 -6.23
CA HIS A 38 3.48 -1.51 -5.24
C HIS A 38 4.28 -0.75 -4.19
N LEU A 39 5.60 -0.95 -4.11
CA LEU A 39 6.52 -0.24 -3.23
C LEU A 39 7.47 0.69 -4.01
N THR A 40 7.16 1.00 -5.27
CA THR A 40 7.98 1.90 -6.11
C THR A 40 8.27 3.22 -5.40
N MET A 41 7.27 3.82 -4.74
CA MET A 41 7.43 5.08 -4.03
C MET A 41 8.13 4.95 -2.67
N GLY A 42 8.27 3.75 -2.12
CA GLY A 42 8.94 3.53 -0.83
C GLY A 42 8.16 2.62 0.11
N ASN A 43 8.72 2.44 1.31
CA ASN A 43 8.14 1.69 2.42
C ASN A 43 7.88 2.66 3.58
N PRO A 44 6.66 3.23 3.71
CA PRO A 44 6.41 4.41 4.55
C PRO A 44 6.80 4.29 6.02
N SER A 45 6.68 3.09 6.58
CA SER A 45 6.94 2.81 7.99
C SER A 45 8.14 1.90 8.20
N ASN A 46 8.95 1.63 7.17
CA ASN A 46 9.99 0.59 7.19
C ASN A 46 9.44 -0.77 7.68
N ALA A 47 8.25 -1.15 7.18
CA ALA A 47 7.60 -2.40 7.53
C ALA A 47 8.48 -3.61 7.21
N GLY A 48 8.50 -4.57 8.13
CA GLY A 48 9.36 -5.75 8.09
C GLY A 48 8.61 -6.98 8.61
N SER A 49 9.19 -7.73 9.54
CA SER A 49 8.55 -8.94 10.09
C SER A 49 7.79 -8.71 11.41
N SER A 50 7.92 -7.53 12.03
CA SER A 50 7.30 -7.20 13.33
C SER A 50 5.77 -7.30 13.30
N PHE A 51 5.16 -7.81 14.37
CA PHE A 51 3.70 -7.95 14.49
C PHE A 51 2.94 -6.62 14.41
N SER A 52 3.53 -5.51 14.83
CA SER A 52 2.91 -4.18 14.75
C SER A 52 3.12 -3.47 13.41
N ASN A 53 4.00 -3.99 12.55
CA ASN A 53 4.46 -3.33 11.32
C ASN A 53 4.95 -4.37 10.30
N ARG A 54 4.09 -5.35 10.00
CA ARG A 54 4.45 -6.52 9.18
C ARG A 54 4.23 -6.22 7.70
N LEU A 55 5.28 -6.30 6.90
CA LEU A 55 5.18 -6.23 5.45
C LEU A 55 4.59 -7.52 4.89
N LEU A 56 3.45 -7.41 4.21
CA LEU A 56 2.85 -8.46 3.40
C LEU A 56 2.94 -8.01 1.94
N ASN A 57 3.78 -8.69 1.16
CA ASN A 57 3.90 -8.42 -0.27
C ASN A 57 2.98 -9.37 -1.05
N LYS A 58 1.91 -8.82 -1.64
CA LYS A 58 1.01 -9.56 -2.52
C LYS A 58 1.21 -9.09 -3.95
N SER A 59 0.82 -9.91 -4.92
CA SER A 59 0.94 -9.55 -6.35
C SER A 59 0.09 -8.36 -6.74
N GLN A 60 -0.94 -8.01 -5.95
CA GLN A 60 -1.90 -6.96 -6.26
C GLN A 60 -1.65 -5.64 -5.51
N TYR A 61 -1.01 -5.71 -4.34
CA TYR A 61 -0.74 -4.56 -3.46
C TYR A 61 0.26 -5.00 -2.36
N ALA A 62 0.89 -4.04 -1.71
CA ALA A 62 1.73 -4.26 -0.53
C ALA A 62 1.05 -3.71 0.72
N VAL A 63 1.23 -4.35 1.86
CA VAL A 63 0.58 -3.97 3.13
C VAL A 63 1.61 -3.88 4.25
N SER A 64 1.57 -2.83 5.06
CA SER A 64 2.05 -2.94 6.44
C SER A 64 0.86 -3.29 7.33
N TYR A 65 0.88 -4.46 7.93
CA TYR A 65 -0.19 -4.97 8.78
C TYR A 65 0.18 -4.87 10.25
N ASN A 66 -0.80 -4.51 11.08
CA ASN A 66 -0.65 -4.43 12.52
C ASN A 66 -1.56 -5.46 13.20
N CYS A 67 -0.97 -6.55 13.67
CA CYS A 67 -1.67 -7.63 14.35
C CYS A 67 -2.36 -7.20 15.65
N PHE A 68 -1.84 -6.18 16.33
CA PHE A 68 -2.46 -5.64 17.55
C PHE A 68 -3.67 -4.76 17.26
N ARG A 69 -3.73 -4.18 16.05
CA ARG A 69 -4.88 -3.36 15.61
C ARG A 69 -5.91 -4.17 14.81
N GLY A 70 -5.55 -5.32 14.26
CA GLY A 70 -6.40 -6.08 13.34
C GLY A 70 -6.63 -5.38 11.99
N THR A 71 -5.85 -4.34 11.67
CA THR A 71 -6.00 -3.52 10.45
C THR A 71 -4.64 -3.24 9.82
N PRO A 72 -4.57 -2.90 8.52
CA PRO A 72 -3.37 -2.33 7.95
C PRO A 72 -3.00 -0.99 8.63
N ASN A 73 -1.70 -0.76 8.82
CA ASN A 73 -1.15 0.58 9.02
C ASN A 73 -1.28 1.39 7.72
N TRP A 74 -0.90 0.75 6.61
CA TRP A 74 -1.06 1.26 5.25
C TRP A 74 -1.12 0.12 4.24
N VAL A 75 -1.72 0.40 3.09
CA VAL A 75 -1.72 -0.43 1.88
C VAL A 75 -1.23 0.45 0.72
N SER A 76 -0.31 -0.08 -0.08
CA SER A 76 0.28 0.61 -1.22
C SER A 76 0.03 -0.19 -2.50
N TRP A 77 -0.30 0.48 -3.60
CA TRP A 77 -0.54 -0.18 -4.88
C TRP A 77 -0.28 0.75 -6.07
N GLN A 78 -0.01 0.11 -7.21
CA GLN A 78 0.03 0.79 -8.51
C GLN A 78 -1.36 0.74 -9.12
N LEU A 79 -1.80 1.81 -9.77
CA LEU A 79 -2.99 1.82 -10.59
C LEU A 79 -2.65 2.40 -11.96
N ASN A 80 -2.85 1.59 -12.99
CA ASN A 80 -2.82 1.97 -14.39
C ASN A 80 -3.81 1.07 -15.14
N ARG A 81 -3.96 1.25 -16.45
CA ARG A 81 -4.95 0.52 -17.24
C ARG A 81 -4.79 -1.01 -17.22
N SER A 82 -3.59 -1.56 -16.98
CA SER A 82 -3.37 -3.02 -17.00
C SER A 82 -3.99 -3.75 -15.80
N TRP A 83 -4.30 -3.01 -14.73
CA TRP A 83 -5.01 -3.52 -13.55
C TRP A 83 -6.53 -3.54 -13.71
N LEU A 84 -7.05 -2.90 -14.76
CA LEU A 84 -8.46 -2.77 -15.05
C LEU A 84 -8.90 -3.75 -16.15
N GLY A 85 -10.13 -4.24 -16.06
CA GLY A 85 -10.75 -5.14 -17.00
C GLY A 85 -12.23 -5.34 -16.67
N SER A 86 -12.77 -6.51 -17.02
CA SER A 86 -14.19 -6.85 -16.87
C SER A 86 -14.49 -7.90 -15.80
N ALA A 87 -13.49 -8.29 -14.99
CA ALA A 87 -13.73 -9.26 -13.92
C ALA A 87 -14.77 -8.69 -12.93
N PRO A 88 -15.82 -9.46 -12.60
CA PRO A 88 -16.85 -9.00 -11.68
C PRO A 88 -16.27 -8.84 -10.28
N ARG A 89 -16.94 -8.02 -9.48
CA ARG A 89 -16.67 -7.92 -8.04
C ARG A 89 -16.96 -9.27 -7.38
N GLN A 90 -16.04 -9.76 -6.54
CA GLN A 90 -16.13 -11.10 -5.96
C GLN A 90 -16.90 -11.15 -4.63
N ASP A 91 -16.87 -10.08 -3.84
CA ASP A 91 -17.55 -9.98 -2.53
C ASP A 91 -17.24 -11.13 -1.54
N ASP A 92 -16.06 -11.74 -1.69
CA ASP A 92 -15.59 -12.91 -0.96
C ASP A 92 -14.70 -12.54 0.23
N PHE A 93 -15.23 -11.68 1.12
CA PHE A 93 -14.54 -11.24 2.33
C PHE A 93 -14.06 -12.41 3.17
N ARG A 94 -12.74 -12.53 3.36
CA ARG A 94 -12.15 -13.67 4.05
C ARG A 94 -10.88 -13.34 4.81
N ALA A 95 -10.64 -14.11 5.86
CA ALA A 95 -9.40 -14.06 6.60
C ALA A 95 -8.21 -14.33 5.68
N ASP A 96 -7.11 -13.61 5.92
CA ASP A 96 -5.86 -13.84 5.23
C ASP A 96 -5.06 -14.94 5.93
N THR A 97 -4.97 -16.11 5.31
CA THR A 97 -4.26 -17.26 5.89
C THR A 97 -2.74 -17.14 5.81
N THR A 98 -2.21 -16.12 5.11
CA THR A 98 -0.75 -15.91 4.98
C THR A 98 -0.14 -15.18 6.17
N ILE A 99 -0.96 -14.64 7.09
CA ILE A 99 -0.44 -14.02 8.32
C ILE A 99 -0.15 -15.11 9.38
N PRO A 100 0.83 -14.87 10.29
CA PRO A 100 1.17 -15.82 11.35
C PRO A 100 -0.06 -16.28 12.15
N SER A 101 -0.06 -17.54 12.61
CA SER A 101 -1.17 -18.10 13.42
C SER A 101 -1.44 -17.30 14.69
N ASP A 102 -0.40 -16.68 15.25
CA ASP A 102 -0.46 -15.94 16.51
C ASP A 102 -1.01 -14.52 16.31
N CYS A 103 -1.22 -14.11 15.06
CA CYS A 103 -1.93 -12.90 14.69
C CYS A 103 -3.42 -13.22 14.58
N TYR A 104 -4.29 -12.44 15.24
CA TYR A 104 -5.73 -12.63 15.09
C TYR A 104 -6.13 -12.43 13.63
N ARG A 105 -6.65 -13.50 13.01
CA ARG A 105 -7.12 -13.48 11.63
C ARG A 105 -8.51 -12.90 11.57
N VAL A 106 -8.59 -11.61 11.32
CA VAL A 106 -9.86 -10.89 11.16
C VAL A 106 -10.70 -11.54 10.07
N THR A 107 -11.98 -11.71 10.37
CA THR A 107 -12.97 -12.35 9.52
C THR A 107 -14.03 -11.33 9.10
N SER A 108 -14.83 -11.68 8.08
CA SER A 108 -15.97 -10.86 7.70
C SER A 108 -16.94 -10.66 8.87
N SER A 109 -17.23 -11.69 9.67
CA SER A 109 -18.20 -11.62 10.77
C SER A 109 -17.82 -10.65 11.88
N ASP A 110 -16.54 -10.33 12.05
CA ASP A 110 -16.04 -9.35 13.04
C ASP A 110 -16.64 -7.95 12.86
N TYR A 111 -17.14 -7.64 11.66
CA TYR A 111 -17.75 -6.36 11.29
C TYR A 111 -19.28 -6.36 11.39
N THR A 112 -19.90 -7.54 11.37
CA THR A 112 -21.37 -7.66 11.32
C THR A 112 -22.00 -7.05 12.57
N GLY A 113 -23.01 -6.19 12.38
CA GLY A 113 -23.70 -5.50 13.47
C GLY A 113 -22.89 -4.38 14.14
N SER A 114 -21.65 -4.12 13.73
CA SER A 114 -20.80 -3.10 14.36
C SER A 114 -21.25 -1.66 14.06
N GLY A 115 -21.93 -1.46 12.93
CA GLY A 115 -22.25 -0.15 12.37
C GLY A 115 -21.16 0.42 11.45
N PHE A 116 -20.09 -0.33 11.19
CA PHE A 116 -19.02 0.04 10.25
C PHE A 116 -19.03 -0.88 9.03
N ASP A 117 -18.73 -0.29 7.88
CA ASP A 117 -18.49 -1.03 6.64
C ASP A 117 -17.12 -1.72 6.69
N ARG A 118 -16.99 -2.74 5.84
CA ARG A 118 -15.71 -3.35 5.48
C ARG A 118 -15.03 -2.46 4.43
N GLY A 119 -14.38 -1.39 4.89
CA GLY A 119 -13.74 -0.37 4.06
C GLY A 119 -12.46 -0.87 3.43
N HIS A 120 -12.37 -0.85 2.10
CA HIS A 120 -11.18 -1.29 1.36
C HIS A 120 -10.13 -0.20 1.34
N MET A 121 -8.87 -0.57 1.57
CA MET A 121 -7.74 0.34 1.36
C MET A 121 -7.31 0.35 -0.11
N ALA A 122 -7.02 -0.82 -0.69
CA ALA A 122 -6.97 -1.04 -2.13
C ALA A 122 -8.34 -1.52 -2.64
N PRO A 123 -9.09 -0.72 -3.42
CA PRO A 123 -10.48 -1.02 -3.75
C PRO A 123 -10.62 -2.11 -4.82
N SER A 124 -11.71 -2.87 -4.74
CA SER A 124 -12.04 -3.91 -5.72
C SER A 124 -12.06 -3.40 -7.17
N ALA A 125 -12.60 -2.19 -7.40
CA ALA A 125 -12.67 -1.58 -8.73
C ALA A 125 -11.31 -1.21 -9.34
N ASP A 126 -10.23 -1.22 -8.56
CA ASP A 126 -8.86 -1.00 -9.04
C ASP A 126 -8.20 -2.32 -9.50
N ARG A 127 -8.86 -3.46 -9.32
CA ARG A 127 -8.36 -4.81 -9.65
C ARG A 127 -9.43 -5.61 -10.37
N THR A 128 -9.74 -5.22 -11.61
CA THR A 128 -10.78 -5.86 -12.44
C THR A 128 -10.21 -6.58 -13.67
N ASN A 129 -8.89 -6.67 -13.80
CA ASN A 129 -8.26 -7.41 -14.90
C ASN A 129 -8.43 -8.93 -14.81
N THR A 130 -8.48 -9.51 -13.60
CA THR A 130 -8.76 -10.94 -13.39
C THR A 130 -9.58 -11.17 -12.13
N ILE A 131 -10.31 -12.29 -12.07
CA ILE A 131 -11.05 -12.73 -10.88
C ILE A 131 -10.13 -12.86 -9.66
N VAL A 132 -8.94 -13.44 -9.85
CA VAL A 132 -7.94 -13.62 -8.78
C VAL A 132 -7.50 -12.28 -8.21
N ASN A 133 -7.22 -11.30 -9.07
CA ASN A 133 -6.81 -9.97 -8.62
C ASN A 133 -7.93 -9.24 -7.90
N ASN A 134 -9.18 -9.38 -8.35
CA ASN A 134 -10.33 -8.81 -7.69
C ASN A 134 -10.57 -9.44 -6.31
N SER A 135 -10.62 -10.78 -6.24
CA SER A 135 -10.78 -11.56 -5.00
C SER A 135 -9.71 -11.22 -3.97
N ALA A 136 -8.47 -10.94 -4.39
CA ALA A 136 -7.40 -10.55 -3.47
C ALA A 136 -7.74 -9.27 -2.69
N THR A 137 -8.55 -8.36 -3.22
CA THR A 137 -8.94 -7.12 -2.50
C THR A 137 -9.86 -7.38 -1.30
N PHE A 138 -10.51 -8.54 -1.24
CA PHE A 138 -11.43 -8.94 -0.16
C PHE A 138 -10.75 -9.67 1.00
N LEU A 139 -9.41 -9.77 1.00
CA LEU A 139 -8.66 -10.23 2.16
C LEU A 139 -8.79 -9.21 3.30
N MET A 140 -9.13 -9.66 4.51
CA MET A 140 -9.36 -8.76 5.65
C MET A 140 -8.09 -7.97 6.08
N THR A 141 -6.91 -8.36 5.62
CA THR A 141 -5.65 -7.58 5.78
C THR A 141 -5.65 -6.27 4.98
N ASN A 142 -6.57 -6.09 4.03
CA ASN A 142 -6.81 -4.87 3.26
C ASN A 142 -7.99 -4.02 3.79
N ILE A 143 -8.63 -4.45 4.88
CA ILE A 143 -9.90 -3.89 5.34
C ILE A 143 -9.74 -3.14 6.66
N ILE A 144 -10.45 -2.02 6.80
CA ILE A 144 -10.62 -1.27 8.05
C ILE A 144 -12.11 -1.08 8.39
N PRO A 145 -12.47 -0.85 9.67
CA PRO A 145 -13.79 -0.34 10.03
C PRO A 145 -13.97 1.09 9.52
N GLN A 146 -14.83 1.28 8.52
CA GLN A 146 -15.06 2.58 7.91
C GLN A 146 -16.52 2.99 8.09
N ALA A 147 -16.78 4.23 8.51
CA ALA A 147 -18.13 4.76 8.63
C ALA A 147 -18.81 4.69 7.25
N PRO A 148 -20.08 4.25 7.14
CA PRO A 148 -20.78 4.14 5.86
C PRO A 148 -20.75 5.41 5.01
N ASP A 149 -20.89 6.58 5.63
CA ASP A 149 -20.85 7.86 4.92
C ASP A 149 -19.44 8.22 4.43
N ASN A 150 -18.39 7.80 5.15
CA ASN A 150 -17.03 7.91 4.67
C ASN A 150 -16.80 6.97 3.47
N ASN A 151 -17.07 5.67 3.65
CA ASN A 151 -16.82 4.60 2.67
C ASN A 151 -17.58 4.81 1.36
N GLN A 152 -18.89 4.99 1.44
CA GLN A 152 -19.78 5.00 0.28
C GLN A 152 -19.91 6.38 -0.38
N GLY A 153 -19.41 7.43 0.30
CA GLY A 153 -19.51 8.81 -0.14
C GLY A 153 -18.16 9.37 -0.54
N VAL A 154 -17.56 10.14 0.37
CA VAL A 154 -16.33 10.91 0.12
C VAL A 154 -15.15 10.02 -0.31
N TRP A 155 -14.99 8.84 0.28
CA TRP A 155 -13.89 7.91 -0.06
C TRP A 155 -14.09 7.28 -1.44
N ALA A 156 -15.27 6.71 -1.70
CA ALA A 156 -15.63 6.18 -3.01
C ALA A 156 -15.50 7.23 -4.13
N SER A 157 -15.83 8.49 -3.84
CA SER A 157 -15.69 9.60 -4.79
C SER A 157 -14.22 9.86 -5.17
N LEU A 158 -13.28 9.81 -4.21
CA LEU A 158 -11.85 9.93 -4.48
C LEU A 158 -11.31 8.71 -5.26
N GLU A 159 -11.81 7.52 -4.96
CA GLU A 159 -11.45 6.30 -5.70
C GLU A 159 -11.90 6.36 -7.15
N THR A 160 -13.13 6.82 -7.41
CA THR A 160 -13.63 7.07 -8.77
C THR A 160 -12.77 8.10 -9.49
N TYR A 161 -12.45 9.22 -8.84
CA TYR A 161 -11.56 10.23 -9.42
C TYR A 161 -10.18 9.66 -9.80
N SER A 162 -9.62 8.78 -8.97
CA SER A 162 -8.35 8.11 -9.25
C SER A 162 -8.43 7.24 -10.51
N ARG A 163 -9.52 6.50 -10.68
CA ARG A 163 -9.76 5.73 -11.92
C ARG A 163 -9.99 6.63 -13.12
N ASP A 164 -10.68 7.75 -12.98
CA ASP A 164 -10.88 8.71 -14.07
C ASP A 164 -9.56 9.28 -14.60
N LEU A 165 -8.58 9.56 -13.72
CA LEU A 165 -7.24 9.95 -14.14
C LEU A 165 -6.58 8.87 -15.03
N VAL A 166 -6.77 7.60 -14.68
CA VAL A 166 -6.16 6.47 -15.41
C VAL A 166 -6.88 6.20 -16.73
N VAL A 167 -8.20 6.14 -16.70
CA VAL A 167 -9.03 5.80 -17.86
C VAL A 167 -9.09 6.97 -18.83
N ASN A 168 -9.40 8.18 -18.36
CA ASN A 168 -9.69 9.30 -19.25
C ASN A 168 -8.46 10.17 -19.55
N GLN A 169 -7.44 10.18 -18.68
CA GLN A 169 -6.25 11.01 -18.86
C GLN A 169 -4.96 10.21 -19.06
N GLY A 170 -5.04 8.87 -19.13
CA GLY A 170 -3.89 8.02 -19.40
C GLY A 170 -2.80 8.08 -18.32
N ARG A 171 -3.15 8.48 -17.09
CA ARG A 171 -2.20 8.58 -15.98
C ARG A 171 -1.83 7.20 -15.44
N GLU A 172 -0.65 7.14 -14.83
CA GLU A 172 -0.25 6.07 -13.93
C GLU A 172 -0.19 6.63 -12.51
N LEU A 173 -0.81 5.91 -11.58
CA LEU A 173 -0.87 6.30 -10.18
C LEU A 173 -0.10 5.33 -9.30
N TYR A 174 0.58 5.88 -8.30
CA TYR A 174 1.05 5.14 -7.14
C TYR A 174 0.30 5.65 -5.92
N ILE A 175 -0.44 4.76 -5.26
CA ILE A 175 -1.39 5.11 -4.23
C ILE A 175 -0.99 4.41 -2.94
N ILE A 176 -0.97 5.17 -1.84
CA ILE A 176 -0.76 4.67 -0.49
C ILE A 176 -1.96 5.13 0.34
N SER A 177 -2.68 4.21 0.96
CA SER A 177 -3.81 4.53 1.83
C SER A 177 -3.72 3.84 3.17
N GLY A 178 -4.37 4.39 4.18
CA GLY A 178 -4.37 3.79 5.50
C GLY A 178 -5.29 4.52 6.46
N SER A 179 -5.09 4.24 7.75
CA SER A 179 -5.88 4.85 8.82
C SER A 179 -5.07 5.02 10.10
N TYR A 180 -5.41 6.01 10.91
CA TYR A 180 -4.77 6.25 12.20
C TYR A 180 -5.77 6.73 13.26
N GLY A 181 -5.27 6.79 14.50
CA GLY A 181 -6.06 7.13 15.68
C GLY A 181 -7.05 6.03 16.06
N SER A 182 -7.86 6.31 17.06
CA SER A 182 -8.95 5.46 17.54
C SER A 182 -10.16 6.32 17.84
N GLY A 183 -11.35 5.91 17.39
CA GLY A 183 -12.60 6.66 17.62
C GLY A 183 -13.28 7.13 16.35
N GLY A 184 -13.91 6.20 15.62
CA GLY A 184 -14.77 6.50 14.48
C GLY A 184 -16.24 6.49 14.89
N THR A 185 -17.12 7.08 14.07
CA THR A 185 -18.57 7.07 14.29
C THR A 185 -19.28 6.41 13.11
N GLY A 186 -19.77 5.18 13.33
CA GLY A 186 -20.53 4.41 12.36
C GLY A 186 -22.04 4.62 12.52
N SER A 187 -22.85 3.82 11.81
CA SER A 187 -24.31 3.90 11.89
C SER A 187 -24.86 3.54 13.28
N ASN A 188 -24.12 2.74 14.06
CA ASN A 188 -24.46 2.36 15.44
C ASN A 188 -23.69 3.19 16.49
N GLY A 189 -23.25 4.40 16.14
CA GLY A 189 -22.57 5.32 17.04
C GLY A 189 -21.04 5.20 17.06
N THR A 190 -20.43 5.90 18.03
CA THR A 190 -18.97 5.98 18.17
C THR A 190 -18.39 4.70 18.76
N ARG A 191 -17.29 4.22 18.18
CA ARG A 191 -16.52 3.07 18.68
C ARG A 191 -15.03 3.31 18.53
N THR A 192 -14.25 2.77 19.46
CA THR A 192 -12.78 2.70 19.39
C THR A 192 -12.29 1.34 18.90
N THR A 193 -13.08 0.29 19.10
CA THR A 193 -12.81 -1.08 18.64
C THR A 193 -14.11 -1.84 18.29
N ILE A 194 -13.98 -2.88 17.47
CA ILE A 194 -15.00 -3.93 17.23
C ILE A 194 -14.39 -5.31 17.53
N ALA A 195 -15.14 -6.40 17.27
CA ALA A 195 -14.65 -7.77 17.41
C ALA A 195 -14.08 -8.11 18.80
N GLY A 196 -14.74 -7.62 19.87
CA GLY A 196 -14.26 -7.80 21.24
C GLY A 196 -12.90 -7.15 21.53
N GLY A 197 -12.58 -6.05 20.85
CA GLY A 197 -11.32 -5.31 21.04
C GLY A 197 -10.22 -5.67 20.05
N ARG A 198 -10.42 -6.67 19.19
CA ARG A 198 -9.37 -7.20 18.30
C ARG A 198 -9.18 -6.39 17.01
N VAL A 199 -10.15 -5.54 16.67
CA VAL A 199 -10.07 -4.68 15.50
C VAL A 199 -10.28 -3.23 15.93
N THR A 200 -9.27 -2.40 15.74
CA THR A 200 -9.32 -0.97 16.04
C THR A 200 -10.19 -0.25 15.03
N VAL A 201 -11.11 0.59 15.51
CA VAL A 201 -11.88 1.53 14.68
C VAL A 201 -11.06 2.82 14.59
N PRO A 202 -10.54 3.17 13.41
CA PRO A 202 -9.72 4.36 13.27
C PRO A 202 -10.56 5.63 13.39
N ALA A 203 -9.94 6.70 13.89
CA ALA A 203 -10.56 8.02 13.91
C ALA A 203 -10.54 8.67 12.52
N ARG A 204 -9.53 8.35 11.70
CA ARG A 204 -9.29 9.00 10.40
C ARG A 204 -8.80 8.03 9.34
N THR A 205 -9.19 8.29 8.09
CA THR A 205 -8.74 7.59 6.89
C THR A 205 -7.96 8.56 6.01
N TRP A 206 -6.86 8.10 5.42
CA TRP A 206 -5.98 8.95 4.61
C TRP A 206 -5.52 8.25 3.35
N LYS A 207 -5.17 9.04 2.34
CA LYS A 207 -4.66 8.54 1.05
C LYS A 207 -3.67 9.54 0.46
N VAL A 208 -2.55 9.05 -0.06
CA VAL A 208 -1.54 9.76 -0.86
C VAL A 208 -1.58 9.18 -2.27
N ILE A 209 -1.67 10.02 -3.29
CA ILE A 209 -1.76 9.63 -4.70
C ILE A 209 -0.71 10.40 -5.49
N VAL A 210 0.32 9.72 -5.98
CA VAL A 210 1.29 10.27 -6.92
C VAL A 210 0.75 10.09 -8.33
N VAL A 211 0.65 11.16 -9.11
CA VAL A 211 0.09 11.15 -10.47
C VAL A 211 1.22 11.32 -11.50
N LEU A 212 1.52 10.27 -12.25
CA LEU A 212 2.53 10.28 -13.31
C LEU A 212 1.90 10.42 -14.70
N ASN A 213 2.61 11.14 -15.58
CA ASN A 213 2.13 11.46 -16.93
C ASN A 213 2.26 10.31 -17.92
N ALA A 214 3.07 9.30 -17.63
CA ALA A 214 3.29 8.14 -18.49
C ALA A 214 3.33 6.84 -17.66
N VAL A 215 2.97 5.74 -18.29
CA VAL A 215 2.97 4.39 -17.69
C VAL A 215 4.41 3.85 -17.62
N ASN A 216 4.71 3.09 -16.57
CA ASN A 216 6.04 2.53 -16.27
C ASN A 216 7.13 3.58 -16.03
N SER A 217 6.73 4.77 -15.57
CA SER A 217 7.67 5.89 -15.35
C SER A 217 8.51 5.69 -14.08
N GLY A 218 7.99 4.96 -13.09
CA GLY A 218 8.68 4.67 -11.83
C GLY A 218 8.97 5.90 -10.95
N ALA A 219 9.67 5.68 -9.84
CA ALA A 219 10.00 6.75 -8.88
C ALA A 219 10.97 7.80 -9.47
N SER A 220 11.87 7.40 -10.38
CA SER A 220 12.84 8.30 -11.03
C SER A 220 12.20 9.35 -11.93
N SER A 221 10.94 9.16 -12.35
CA SER A 221 10.20 10.15 -13.14
C SER A 221 9.46 11.18 -12.29
N VAL A 222 9.47 11.04 -10.96
CA VAL A 222 8.92 12.05 -10.05
C VAL A 222 9.84 13.27 -10.08
N ASN A 223 9.27 14.45 -10.29
CA ASN A 223 9.96 15.73 -10.27
C ASN A 223 9.16 16.77 -9.47
N THR A 224 9.72 17.97 -9.33
CA THR A 224 9.12 19.05 -8.52
C THR A 224 7.79 19.58 -9.07
N ASN A 225 7.38 19.20 -10.28
CA ASN A 225 6.06 19.50 -10.85
C ASN A 225 5.11 18.29 -10.82
N THR A 226 5.55 17.14 -10.32
CA THR A 226 4.69 15.96 -10.18
C THR A 226 3.55 16.28 -9.23
N ARG A 227 2.34 15.98 -9.68
CA ARG A 227 1.13 16.20 -8.91
C ARG A 227 0.97 15.11 -7.85
N VAL A 228 0.78 15.53 -6.60
CA VAL A 228 0.52 14.65 -5.46
C VAL A 228 -0.79 15.09 -4.80
N ILE A 229 -1.74 14.16 -4.67
CA ILE A 229 -3.01 14.40 -3.97
C ILE A 229 -2.96 13.67 -2.64
N THR A 230 -3.12 14.41 -1.55
CA THR A 230 -3.16 13.83 -0.20
C THR A 230 -4.42 14.28 0.51
N VAL A 231 -5.14 13.33 1.11
CA VAL A 231 -6.34 13.61 1.92
C VAL A 231 -6.24 12.98 3.30
N ASP A 232 -6.89 13.62 4.27
CA ASP A 232 -7.07 13.11 5.62
C ASP A 232 -8.51 13.36 6.10
N ILE A 233 -9.34 12.32 6.00
CA ILE A 233 -10.79 12.36 6.13
C ILE A 233 -11.21 11.78 7.49
N PRO A 234 -12.11 12.45 8.23
CA PRO A 234 -12.62 11.90 9.49
C PRO A 234 -13.47 10.64 9.23
N ASN A 235 -13.32 9.61 10.06
CA ASN A 235 -14.05 8.34 9.93
C ASN A 235 -15.41 8.42 10.65
N ILE A 236 -16.32 9.23 10.13
CA ILE A 236 -17.59 9.59 10.78
C ILE A 236 -18.77 9.55 9.82
N GLN A 237 -19.98 9.49 10.39
CA GLN A 237 -21.23 9.80 9.71
C GLN A 237 -21.38 11.31 9.41
N GLY A 238 -22.30 11.67 8.52
CA GLY A 238 -22.63 13.07 8.17
C GLY A 238 -21.78 13.66 7.04
N ILE A 239 -20.87 12.89 6.44
CA ILE A 239 -19.95 13.37 5.39
C ILE A 239 -20.19 12.73 4.01
N ARG A 240 -21.29 11.98 3.82
CA ARG A 240 -21.54 11.20 2.58
C ARG A 240 -21.44 12.05 1.32
N ASN A 241 -21.97 13.28 1.37
CA ASN A 241 -22.01 14.20 0.23
C ASN A 241 -20.88 15.25 0.27
N ALA A 242 -19.96 15.16 1.24
CA ALA A 242 -18.84 16.08 1.31
C ALA A 242 -17.85 15.79 0.17
N SER A 243 -17.29 16.85 -0.41
CA SER A 243 -16.23 16.71 -1.39
C SER A 243 -14.93 16.25 -0.70
N TRP A 244 -14.25 15.25 -1.27
CA TRP A 244 -12.94 14.80 -0.76
C TRP A 244 -11.89 15.92 -0.80
N ARG A 245 -12.10 16.92 -1.67
CA ARG A 245 -11.24 18.10 -1.82
C ARG A 245 -11.19 18.97 -0.57
N ASN A 246 -12.25 18.92 0.26
CA ASN A 246 -12.33 19.66 1.52
C ASN A 246 -11.38 19.09 2.59
N TYR A 247 -10.88 17.88 2.38
CA TYR A 247 -10.00 17.17 3.31
C TYR A 247 -8.57 17.05 2.80
N ARG A 248 -8.20 17.84 1.77
CA ARG A 248 -6.83 17.87 1.25
C ARG A 248 -5.87 18.43 2.29
N VAL A 249 -4.70 17.80 2.37
CA VAL A 249 -3.57 18.25 3.20
C VAL A 249 -2.28 18.07 2.40
N SER A 250 -1.15 18.56 2.92
CA SER A 250 0.16 18.26 2.37
C SER A 250 0.61 16.85 2.80
N VAL A 251 1.60 16.27 2.12
CA VAL A 251 2.21 15.00 2.58
C VAL A 251 2.89 15.22 3.92
N ASP A 252 3.64 16.32 4.10
CA ASP A 252 4.28 16.71 5.37
C ASP A 252 3.29 16.71 6.55
N THR A 253 2.07 17.22 6.31
CA THR A 253 1.02 17.24 7.33
C THR A 253 0.64 15.81 7.73
N LEU A 254 0.50 14.91 6.76
CA LEU A 254 0.16 13.52 7.03
C LEU A 254 1.32 12.76 7.69
N GLU A 255 2.57 13.03 7.30
CA GLU A 255 3.76 12.49 7.96
C GLU A 255 3.82 12.89 9.43
N SER A 256 3.57 14.16 9.75
CA SER A 256 3.54 14.65 11.14
C SER A 256 2.48 13.94 12.00
N ARG A 257 1.38 13.47 11.38
CA ARG A 257 0.27 12.79 12.05
C ARG A 257 0.48 11.28 12.19
N THR A 258 1.21 10.68 11.27
CA THR A 258 1.40 9.22 11.18
C THR A 258 2.77 8.76 11.68
N GLY A 259 3.77 9.63 11.67
CA GLY A 259 5.17 9.30 11.91
C GLY A 259 5.81 8.52 10.75
N TYR A 260 5.18 8.49 9.57
CA TYR A 260 5.70 7.80 8.38
C TYR A 260 6.55 8.76 7.53
N ASN A 261 7.39 8.18 6.66
CA ASN A 261 8.11 8.87 5.60
C ASN A 261 7.59 8.34 4.26
N PHE A 262 6.66 9.05 3.65
CA PHE A 262 6.11 8.69 2.35
C PHE A 262 7.12 9.03 1.25
N LEU A 263 6.92 8.44 0.07
CA LEU A 263 7.74 8.72 -1.12
C LEU A 263 9.25 8.58 -0.89
N SER A 264 9.67 7.76 0.08
CA SER A 264 11.07 7.63 0.54
C SER A 264 12.08 7.23 -0.55
N ASN A 265 11.60 6.72 -1.69
CA ASN A 265 12.44 6.40 -2.85
C ASN A 265 12.61 7.57 -3.85
N VAL A 266 11.89 8.67 -3.66
CA VAL A 266 12.04 9.93 -4.44
C VAL A 266 13.21 10.72 -3.84
N PRO A 267 14.05 11.41 -4.64
CA PRO A 267 15.13 12.26 -4.09
C PRO A 267 14.60 13.32 -3.10
N SER A 268 15.32 13.51 -1.98
CA SER A 268 14.91 14.43 -0.91
C SER A 268 14.67 15.87 -1.38
N SER A 269 15.47 16.35 -2.34
CA SER A 269 15.31 17.68 -2.95
C SER A 269 13.99 17.84 -3.71
N ILE A 270 13.41 16.74 -4.20
CA ILE A 270 12.10 16.71 -4.86
C ILE A 270 11.00 16.53 -3.82
N GLN A 271 11.20 15.63 -2.84
CA GLN A 271 10.29 15.43 -1.69
C GLN A 271 9.97 16.77 -1.01
N SER A 272 10.99 17.54 -0.60
CA SER A 272 10.82 18.84 0.08
C SER A 272 9.93 19.84 -0.68
N VAL A 273 9.80 19.68 -1.99
CA VAL A 273 8.98 20.53 -2.84
C VAL A 273 7.57 19.97 -3.01
N ILE A 274 7.41 18.68 -3.31
CA ILE A 274 6.09 18.09 -3.60
C ILE A 274 5.32 17.76 -2.32
N GLU A 275 6.00 17.48 -1.22
CA GLU A 275 5.39 17.03 0.03
C GLU A 275 4.87 18.18 0.89
N SER A 276 5.43 19.38 0.73
CA SER A 276 5.00 20.61 1.40
C SER A 276 3.77 21.27 0.77
N ARG A 277 3.40 20.87 -0.46
CA ARG A 277 2.28 21.45 -1.20
C ARG A 277 0.95 20.75 -0.89
N VAL A 278 -0.12 21.53 -0.95
CA VAL A 278 -1.49 21.00 -1.02
C VAL A 278 -1.95 21.05 -2.48
N ASP A 279 -2.49 19.95 -2.99
CA ASP A 279 -3.09 19.90 -4.33
C ASP A 279 -4.16 20.99 -4.51
N ASN A 280 -4.11 21.69 -5.65
CA ASN A 280 -4.85 22.95 -5.87
C ASN A 280 -6.03 22.84 -6.86
N LEU A 281 -6.52 21.64 -7.16
CA LEU A 281 -7.71 21.47 -8.00
C LEU A 281 -8.97 22.17 -7.49
#